data_AF-A0A2T3CLE1-F1
#
_entry.id   AF-A0A2T3CLE1-F1
#
_cell.length_a   1.000
_cell.length_b   1.000
_cell.length_c   1.000
_cell.angle_alpha   90.00
_cell.angle_beta   90.00
_cell.angle_gamma   90.00
#
_symmetry.space_group_name_H-M   'P 1'
#
loop_
_entity.id
_entity.type
_entity.pdbx_description
1 polymer ?
#
loop_
_entity_poly.entity_id
_entity_poly.type
_entity_poly.pdbx_seq_one_letter_code
_entity_poly.pdbx_strand_id
1 'polypeptide(L)'
;MASYGLFLILAALTVLSPGPGVVLTLSNALRHGWSGALPGILGIALGAFIVAGLSASSVGLILATSATVFTVLKYVGALYLLYLGVKMWRTQRFIPALTVTATQPWRRFVEALSIQLLNPKAGFFFLAVFPQFISPQDNYYRQFFLLVSSYALLVVLVHTGYALMANGARGWLLTNRGARIVGKLSGITFFCFGVLMASTSK
;
A
#
# COMPACT_ATOMS: atom_id res chain seq x y z
N MET A 1 -8.46 -7.84 20.69
CA MET A 1 -9.18 -8.06 19.41
C MET A 1 -9.56 -6.76 18.69
N ALA A 2 -9.94 -5.67 19.38
CA ALA A 2 -10.28 -4.38 18.76
C ALA A 2 -9.16 -3.75 17.89
N SER A 3 -7.88 -3.96 18.24
CA SER A 3 -6.73 -3.47 17.47
C SER A 3 -6.53 -4.19 16.12
N TYR A 4 -6.81 -5.49 16.03
CA TYR A 4 -6.61 -6.26 14.80
C TYR A 4 -7.59 -5.85 13.69
N GLY A 5 -8.87 -5.66 14.04
CA GLY A 5 -9.87 -5.16 13.09
C GLY A 5 -9.51 -3.78 12.55
N LEU A 6 -9.06 -2.88 13.43
CA LEU A 6 -8.58 -1.56 13.01
C LEU A 6 -7.37 -1.67 12.08
N PHE A 7 -6.39 -2.53 12.40
CA PHE A 7 -5.26 -2.79 11.50
C PHE A 7 -5.71 -3.23 10.11
N LEU A 8 -6.65 -4.18 10.02
CA LEU A 8 -7.16 -4.66 8.72
C LEU A 8 -7.80 -3.52 7.92
N ILE A 9 -8.55 -2.64 8.58
CA ILE A 9 -9.13 -1.44 7.96
C ILE A 9 -8.02 -0.52 7.45
N LEU A 10 -7.00 -0.21 8.27
CA LEU A 10 -5.87 0.63 7.87
C LEU A 10 -5.10 0.04 6.69
N ALA A 11 -4.82 -1.26 6.77
CA ALA A 11 -4.12 -2.03 5.76
C ALA A 11 -4.91 -2.03 4.45
N ALA A 12 -6.20 -2.39 4.50
CA ALA A 12 -7.06 -2.44 3.32
C ALA A 12 -7.13 -1.08 2.63
N LEU A 13 -7.30 0.00 3.38
CA LEU A 13 -7.38 1.35 2.82
C LEU A 13 -6.04 1.82 2.27
N THR A 14 -4.93 1.47 2.93
CA THR A 14 -3.58 1.71 2.41
C THR A 14 -3.34 0.94 1.12
N VAL A 15 -3.80 -0.31 1.00
CA VAL A 15 -3.64 -1.11 -0.21
C VAL A 15 -4.57 -0.62 -1.33
N LEU A 16 -5.84 -0.34 -1.02
CA LEU A 16 -6.83 0.20 -1.94
C LEU A 16 -6.41 1.54 -2.51
N SER A 17 -5.73 2.36 -1.72
CA SER A 17 -5.26 3.65 -2.17
C SER A 17 -4.30 3.53 -3.38
N PRO A 18 -4.65 4.16 -4.51
CA PRO A 18 -3.85 4.11 -5.70
C PRO A 18 -2.46 4.74 -5.50
N GLY A 19 -1.43 3.98 -5.86
CA GLY A 19 -0.03 4.38 -5.82
C GLY A 19 0.75 3.65 -6.91
N PRO A 20 2.10 3.66 -6.87
CA PRO A 20 2.94 3.05 -7.90
C PRO A 20 2.59 1.59 -8.19
N GLY A 21 2.35 0.78 -7.15
CA GLY A 21 1.97 -0.63 -7.30
C GLY A 21 0.61 -0.83 -7.97
N VAL A 22 -0.38 0.02 -7.68
CA VAL A 22 -1.71 -0.03 -8.33
C VAL A 22 -1.60 0.38 -9.79
N VAL A 23 -0.84 1.44 -10.11
CA VAL A 23 -0.58 1.88 -11.49
C VAL A 23 0.09 0.77 -12.30
N LEU A 24 1.10 0.11 -11.72
CA LEU A 24 1.77 -1.01 -12.37
C LEU A 24 0.83 -2.20 -12.59
N THR A 25 -0.01 -2.53 -11.60
CA THR A 25 -0.99 -3.62 -11.69
C THR A 25 -1.99 -3.36 -12.81
N LEU A 26 -2.56 -2.15 -12.86
CA LEU A 26 -3.46 -1.72 -13.93
C LEU A 26 -2.77 -1.77 -15.30
N SER A 27 -1.52 -1.29 -15.38
CA SER A 27 -0.73 -1.30 -16.61
C SER A 27 -0.47 -2.72 -17.10
N ASN A 28 -0.09 -3.64 -16.22
CA ASN A 28 0.14 -5.04 -16.55
C ASN A 28 -1.16 -5.73 -16.98
N ALA A 29 -2.26 -5.47 -16.28
CA ALA A 29 -3.57 -6.02 -16.61
C ALA A 29 -4.09 -5.53 -17.97
N LEU A 30 -3.93 -4.25 -18.28
CA LEU A 30 -4.32 -3.67 -19.57
C LEU A 30 -3.48 -4.15 -20.75
N ARG A 31 -2.21 -4.52 -20.50
CA ARG A 31 -1.27 -4.98 -21.53
C ARG A 31 -1.34 -6.49 -21.78
N HIS A 32 -1.56 -7.27 -20.72
CA HIS A 32 -1.37 -8.73 -20.75
C HIS A 32 -2.56 -9.52 -20.18
N GLY A 33 -3.70 -8.86 -19.95
CA GLY A 33 -4.85 -9.43 -19.26
C GLY A 33 -4.63 -9.58 -17.76
N TRP A 34 -5.71 -9.93 -17.04
CA TRP A 34 -5.67 -10.08 -15.58
C TRP A 34 -4.64 -11.10 -15.09
N SER A 35 -4.49 -12.23 -15.79
CA SER A 35 -3.51 -13.27 -15.46
C SER A 35 -2.07 -12.81 -15.67
N GLY A 36 -1.84 -11.94 -16.66
CA GLY A 36 -0.55 -11.30 -16.89
C GLY A 36 -0.12 -10.30 -15.82
N ALA A 37 -1.05 -9.83 -14.97
CA ALA A 37 -0.74 -8.98 -13.83
C ALA A 37 -0.25 -9.77 -12.60
N LEU A 38 -0.59 -11.07 -12.48
CA LEU A 38 -0.29 -11.89 -11.31
C LEU A 38 1.19 -11.89 -10.88
N PRO A 39 2.18 -12.01 -11.80
CA PRO A 39 3.59 -11.94 -11.40
C PRO A 39 3.94 -10.60 -10.72
N GLY A 40 3.40 -9.49 -11.22
CA GLY A 40 3.60 -8.18 -10.58
C GLY A 40 2.92 -8.10 -9.21
N ILE A 41 1.70 -8.63 -9.08
CA ILE A 41 0.96 -8.66 -7.80
C ILE A 41 1.74 -9.43 -6.73
N LEU A 42 2.29 -10.60 -7.09
CA LEU A 42 3.12 -11.39 -6.19
C LEU A 42 4.42 -10.67 -5.82
N GLY A 43 5.02 -9.94 -6.76
CA GLY A 43 6.18 -9.07 -6.50
C GLY A 43 5.88 -7.99 -5.46
N ILE A 44 4.72 -7.34 -5.57
CA ILE A 44 4.25 -6.34 -4.58
C ILE A 44 3.99 -7.00 -3.22
N ALA A 45 3.35 -8.17 -3.20
CA ALA A 45 3.10 -8.89 -1.95
C ALA A 45 4.40 -9.29 -1.23
N LEU A 46 5.38 -9.84 -1.96
CA LEU A 46 6.69 -10.17 -1.40
C LEU A 46 7.46 -8.92 -0.95
N GLY A 47 7.42 -7.84 -1.74
CA GLY A 47 8.03 -6.58 -1.36
C GLY A 47 7.46 -6.01 -0.06
N ALA A 48 6.16 -6.18 0.18
CA ALA A 48 5.55 -5.79 1.45
C ALA A 48 6.11 -6.59 2.63
N PHE A 49 6.35 -7.89 2.49
CA PHE A 49 7.03 -8.70 3.51
C PHE A 49 8.43 -8.19 3.82
N ILE A 50 9.22 -7.88 2.78
CA ILE A 50 10.60 -7.40 2.94
C ILE A 50 10.60 -6.02 3.61
N VAL A 51 9.78 -5.08 3.16
CA VAL A 51 9.66 -3.75 3.78
C VAL A 51 9.21 -3.87 5.24
N ALA A 52 8.25 -4.76 5.53
CA ALA A 52 7.80 -5.02 6.89
C ALA A 52 8.92 -5.60 7.77
N GLY A 53 9.69 -6.57 7.26
CA GLY A 53 10.82 -7.15 7.98
C GLY A 53 11.94 -6.15 8.25
N LEU A 54 12.29 -5.32 7.25
CA LEU A 54 13.23 -4.21 7.42
C LEU A 54 12.72 -3.23 8.46
N SER A 55 11.44 -2.83 8.36
CA SER A 55 10.82 -1.93 9.34
C SER A 55 10.81 -2.54 10.74
N ALA A 56 10.51 -3.83 10.89
CA ALA A 56 10.58 -4.56 12.16
C ALA A 56 11.97 -4.47 12.80
N SER A 57 13.02 -4.70 12.02
CA SER A 57 14.41 -4.62 12.49
C SER A 57 14.85 -3.19 12.84
N SER A 58 14.44 -2.18 12.05
CA SER A 58 14.78 -0.77 12.29
C SER A 58 13.95 -0.14 13.41
N VAL A 59 12.67 -0.47 13.49
CA VAL A 59 11.74 0.02 14.52
C VAL A 59 12.07 -0.59 15.88
N GLY A 60 12.51 -1.85 15.96
CA GLY A 60 12.98 -2.45 17.22
C GLY A 60 14.14 -1.66 17.85
N LEU A 61 15.09 -1.20 17.01
CA LEU A 61 16.19 -0.33 17.42
C LEU A 61 15.73 1.07 17.84
N ILE A 62 14.77 1.66 17.12
CA ILE A 62 14.25 3.01 17.39
C ILE A 62 13.37 3.03 18.67
N LEU A 63 12.50 2.03 18.84
CA LEU A 63 11.62 1.91 20.02
C LEU A 63 12.43 1.61 21.29
N ALA A 64 13.54 0.86 21.17
CA ALA A 64 14.42 0.61 22.29
C ALA A 64 15.21 1.85 22.73
N THR A 65 15.33 2.88 21.87
CA THR A 65 16.26 3.99 22.09
C THR A 65 15.59 5.34 22.35
N SER A 66 14.37 5.63 21.84
CA SER A 66 13.71 6.92 22.12
C SER A 66 12.20 7.01 21.80
N ALA A 67 11.41 7.35 22.82
CA ALA A 67 9.99 7.70 22.67
C ALA A 67 9.76 8.96 21.81
N THR A 68 10.72 9.88 21.79
CA THR A 68 10.66 11.11 20.96
C THR A 68 10.74 10.76 19.48
N VAL A 69 11.66 9.86 19.09
CA VAL A 69 11.82 9.44 17.68
C VAL A 69 10.57 8.71 17.18
N PHE A 70 9.96 7.88 18.02
CA PHE A 70 8.67 7.23 17.70
C PHE A 70 7.56 8.27 17.43
N THR A 71 7.45 9.30 18.29
CA THR A 71 6.45 10.36 18.13
C THR A 71 6.67 11.17 16.86
N VAL A 72 7.93 11.49 16.53
CA VAL A 72 8.29 12.17 15.28
C VAL A 72 7.89 11.32 14.06
N LEU A 73 8.23 10.03 14.04
CA LEU A 73 7.86 9.10 12.97
C LEU A 73 6.33 9.00 12.81
N LYS A 74 5.57 8.98 13.91
CA LYS A 74 4.09 9.00 13.88
C LYS A 74 3.57 10.22 13.13
N TYR A 75 4.04 11.42 13.49
CA TYR A 75 3.58 12.66 12.85
C TYR A 75 4.05 12.78 11.40
N VAL A 76 5.27 12.36 11.09
CA VAL A 76 5.77 12.32 9.70
C VAL A 76 4.93 11.36 8.85
N GLY A 77 4.61 10.17 9.36
CA GLY A 77 3.73 9.21 8.71
C GLY A 77 2.32 9.79 8.47
N ALA A 78 1.75 10.45 9.48
CA ALA A 78 0.44 11.11 9.36
C ALA A 78 0.45 12.23 8.31
N LEU A 79 1.45 13.13 8.33
CA LEU A 79 1.62 14.20 7.34
C LEU A 79 1.82 13.65 5.93
N TYR A 80 2.56 12.55 5.79
CA TYR A 80 2.76 11.91 4.51
C TYR A 80 1.46 11.31 3.95
N LEU A 81 0.62 10.71 4.80
CA LEU A 81 -0.71 10.24 4.40
C LEU A 81 -1.62 11.40 3.98
N LEU A 82 -1.60 12.53 4.70
CA LEU A 82 -2.32 13.75 4.28
C LEU A 82 -1.84 14.24 2.91
N TYR A 83 -0.51 14.32 2.70
CA TYR A 83 0.09 14.67 1.42
C TYR A 83 -0.37 13.72 0.29
N LEU A 84 -0.34 12.40 0.54
CA LEU A 84 -0.84 11.42 -0.43
C LEU A 84 -2.32 11.67 -0.72
N GLY A 85 -3.15 11.91 0.29
CA GLY A 85 -4.56 12.24 0.11
C GLY A 85 -4.78 13.44 -0.83
N VAL A 86 -4.01 14.51 -0.64
CA VAL A 86 -4.06 15.71 -1.50
C VAL A 86 -3.56 15.41 -2.92
N LYS A 87 -2.47 14.67 -3.07
CA LYS A 87 -1.91 14.28 -4.38
C LYS A 87 -2.89 13.41 -5.17
N MET A 88 -3.53 12.46 -4.50
CA MET A 88 -4.57 11.59 -5.05
C MET A 88 -5.78 12.39 -5.53
N TRP A 89 -6.25 13.34 -4.72
CA TRP A 89 -7.36 14.23 -5.04
C TRP A 89 -7.10 15.09 -6.29
N ARG A 90 -5.83 15.46 -6.54
CA ARG A 90 -5.41 16.33 -7.64
C ARG A 90 -5.02 15.60 -8.94
N THR A 91 -4.98 14.26 -8.95
CA THR A 91 -4.50 13.50 -10.11
C THR A 91 -5.52 13.52 -11.25
N GLN A 92 -5.12 14.01 -12.44
CA GLN A 92 -6.00 14.12 -13.62
C GLN A 92 -5.87 12.97 -14.64
N ARG A 93 -4.75 12.22 -14.63
CA ARG A 93 -4.54 11.00 -15.44
C ARG A 93 -3.80 9.96 -14.61
N PHE A 94 -4.34 8.73 -14.59
CA PHE A 94 -3.89 7.67 -13.69
C PHE A 94 -3.02 6.59 -14.38
N ILE A 95 -3.10 6.49 -15.72
CA ILE A 95 -2.47 5.42 -16.50
C ILE A 95 -1.53 6.06 -17.54
N PRO A 96 -0.23 5.72 -17.55
CA PRO A 96 0.73 6.20 -18.56
C PRO A 96 0.39 5.68 -19.96
N ALA A 97 0.93 6.32 -21.01
CA ALA A 97 0.78 5.86 -22.39
C ALA A 97 1.29 4.41 -22.54
N LEU A 98 0.46 3.55 -23.15
CA LEU A 98 0.75 2.13 -23.30
C LEU A 98 1.62 1.89 -24.55
N THR A 99 2.95 1.84 -24.40
CA THR A 99 3.85 1.29 -25.42
C THR A 99 3.95 -0.23 -25.25
N VAL A 100 3.52 -1.01 -26.23
CA VAL A 100 3.49 -2.48 -26.13
C VAL A 100 4.90 -3.04 -26.30
N THR A 101 5.52 -3.46 -25.19
CA THR A 101 6.69 -4.34 -25.19
C THR A 101 6.33 -5.59 -24.40
N ALA A 102 6.47 -6.76 -25.03
CA ALA A 102 6.22 -8.04 -24.38
C ALA A 102 7.27 -8.25 -23.27
N THR A 103 6.85 -8.20 -22.00
CA THR A 103 7.73 -8.41 -20.85
C THR A 103 7.50 -9.80 -20.25
N GLN A 104 8.60 -10.53 -20.02
CA GLN A 104 8.57 -11.85 -19.40
C GLN A 104 7.95 -11.80 -17.98
N PRO A 105 7.20 -12.83 -17.53
CA PRO A 105 6.58 -12.87 -16.19
C PRO A 105 7.54 -12.52 -15.05
N TRP A 106 8.75 -13.10 -15.06
CA TRP A 106 9.79 -12.83 -14.07
C TRP A 106 10.20 -11.36 -14.02
N ARG A 107 10.33 -10.69 -15.17
CA ARG A 107 10.72 -9.26 -15.21
C ARG A 107 9.66 -8.37 -14.57
N ARG A 108 8.37 -8.67 -14.79
CA ARG A 108 7.25 -7.95 -14.15
C ARG A 108 7.22 -8.16 -12.63
N PHE A 109 7.57 -9.36 -12.17
CA PHE A 109 7.71 -9.64 -10.73
C PHE A 109 8.82 -8.80 -10.11
N VAL A 110 10.03 -8.80 -10.69
CA VAL A 110 11.18 -8.05 -10.17
C VAL A 110 10.95 -6.55 -10.22
N GLU A 111 10.36 -6.04 -11.30
CA GLU A 111 9.95 -4.64 -11.43
C GLU A 111 8.98 -4.23 -10.31
N ALA A 112 7.93 -5.05 -10.09
CA ALA A 112 6.93 -4.79 -9.07
C ALA A 112 7.47 -4.88 -7.64
N LEU A 113 8.35 -5.85 -7.40
CA LEU A 113 9.11 -6.00 -6.16
C LEU A 113 9.93 -4.73 -5.90
N SER A 114 10.69 -4.27 -6.89
CA SER A 114 11.54 -3.07 -6.79
C SER A 114 10.71 -1.82 -6.52
N ILE A 115 9.59 -1.65 -7.23
CA ILE A 115 8.64 -0.56 -7.00
C ILE A 115 8.09 -0.59 -5.58
N GLN A 116 7.77 -1.77 -5.06
CA GLN A 116 7.25 -1.92 -3.71
C GLN A 116 8.31 -1.65 -2.63
N LEU A 117 9.55 -2.10 -2.82
CA LEU A 117 10.66 -1.82 -1.91
C LEU A 117 10.94 -0.31 -1.82
N LEU A 118 10.85 0.38 -2.96
CA LEU A 118 11.05 1.82 -3.07
C LEU A 118 9.78 2.62 -2.79
N ASN A 119 8.69 1.97 -2.34
CA ASN A 119 7.40 2.63 -2.15
C ASN A 119 7.36 3.36 -0.81
N PRO A 120 7.47 4.71 -0.78
CA PRO A 120 7.40 5.47 0.47
C PRO A 120 6.10 5.21 1.24
N LYS A 121 4.97 4.96 0.55
CA LYS A 121 3.69 4.61 1.21
C LYS A 121 3.81 3.36 2.07
N ALA A 122 4.43 2.31 1.53
CA ALA A 122 4.58 1.06 2.25
C ALA A 122 5.58 1.22 3.40
N GLY A 123 6.70 1.90 3.16
CA GLY A 123 7.68 2.21 4.20
C GLY A 123 7.05 2.97 5.36
N PHE A 124 6.34 4.07 5.10
CA PHE A 124 5.68 4.84 6.15
C PHE A 124 4.58 4.05 6.88
N PHE A 125 3.82 3.20 6.20
CA PHE A 125 2.85 2.33 6.86
C PHE A 125 3.54 1.37 7.85
N PHE A 126 4.57 0.65 7.42
CA PHE A 126 5.26 -0.30 8.29
C PHE A 126 6.13 0.36 9.38
N LEU A 127 6.59 1.59 9.16
CA LEU A 127 7.35 2.35 10.16
C LEU A 127 6.45 3.04 11.19
N ALA A 128 5.34 3.63 10.78
CA ALA A 128 4.52 4.48 11.64
C ALA A 128 3.26 3.76 12.17
N VAL A 129 2.63 2.91 11.35
CA VAL A 129 1.32 2.31 11.66
C VAL A 129 1.49 0.95 12.29
N PHE A 130 2.21 0.06 11.62
CA PHE A 130 2.41 -1.33 12.06
C PHE A 130 2.84 -1.49 13.53
N PRO A 131 3.81 -0.72 14.06
CA PRO A 131 4.29 -0.91 15.44
C PRO A 131 3.23 -0.60 16.49
N GLN A 132 2.22 0.21 16.15
CA GLN A 132 1.12 0.55 17.06
C GLN A 132 0.20 -0.66 17.34
N PHE A 133 0.26 -1.69 16.49
CA PHE A 133 -0.55 -2.90 16.60
C PHE A 133 0.20 -4.08 17.23
N ILE A 134 1.47 -3.89 17.59
CA ILE A 134 2.27 -4.89 18.29
C ILE A 134 2.19 -4.64 19.79
N SER A 135 1.70 -5.64 20.52
CA SER A 135 1.75 -5.69 21.98
C SER A 135 3.14 -6.14 22.45
N PRO A 136 3.82 -5.39 23.33
CA PRO A 136 5.09 -5.82 23.92
C PRO A 136 4.98 -7.05 24.84
N GLN A 137 3.76 -7.36 25.29
CA GLN A 137 3.50 -8.42 26.28
C GLN A 137 3.29 -9.79 25.62
N ASP A 138 3.10 -9.83 24.30
CA ASP A 138 2.80 -11.03 23.54
C ASP A 138 3.97 -11.43 22.63
N ASN A 139 3.94 -12.67 22.10
CA ASN A 139 4.98 -13.15 21.19
C ASN A 139 5.05 -12.29 19.91
N TYR A 140 6.18 -11.61 19.71
CA TYR A 140 6.41 -10.70 18.59
C TYR A 140 6.27 -11.38 17.23
N TYR A 141 6.93 -12.52 17.02
CA TYR A 141 6.95 -13.20 15.73
C TYR A 141 5.55 -13.64 15.30
N ARG A 142 4.75 -14.15 16.24
CA ARG A 142 3.36 -14.53 15.97
C ARG A 142 2.54 -13.33 15.49
N GLN A 143 2.64 -12.19 16.17
CA GLN A 143 1.93 -10.97 15.78
C GLN A 143 2.44 -10.44 14.43
N PHE A 144 3.75 -10.43 14.22
CA PHE A 144 4.38 -10.00 12.97
C PHE A 144 3.85 -10.80 11.79
N PHE A 145 3.96 -12.14 11.83
CA PHE A 145 3.52 -12.98 10.72
C PHE A 145 2.01 -12.88 10.49
N LEU A 146 1.20 -12.78 11.55
CA LEU A 146 -0.24 -12.59 11.42
C LEU A 146 -0.58 -11.29 10.66
N LEU A 147 -0.03 -10.16 11.12
CA LEU A 147 -0.34 -8.84 10.56
C LEU A 147 0.21 -8.67 9.15
N VAL A 148 1.47 -9.06 8.91
CA VAL A 148 2.12 -8.91 7.60
C VAL A 148 1.50 -9.86 6.56
N SER A 149 1.17 -11.10 6.94
CA SER A 149 0.47 -12.01 6.02
C SER A 149 -0.94 -11.52 5.69
N SER A 150 -1.65 -10.93 6.67
CA SER A 150 -2.95 -10.30 6.43
C SER A 150 -2.83 -9.12 5.45
N TYR A 151 -1.81 -8.27 5.63
CA TYR A 151 -1.53 -7.17 4.70
C TYR A 151 -1.20 -7.67 3.30
N ALA A 152 -0.33 -8.68 3.18
CA ALA A 152 0.04 -9.27 1.89
C ALA A 152 -1.15 -9.95 1.19
N LEU A 153 -2.02 -10.62 1.94
CA LEU A 153 -3.26 -11.17 1.40
C LEU A 153 -4.18 -10.05 0.87
N LEU A 154 -4.32 -8.96 1.61
CA LEU A 154 -5.06 -7.77 1.14
C LEU A 154 -4.44 -7.20 -0.15
N VAL A 155 -3.12 -7.11 -0.25
CA VAL A 155 -2.41 -6.73 -1.49
C VAL A 155 -2.86 -7.63 -2.64
N VAL A 156 -2.78 -8.95 -2.48
CA VAL A 156 -3.15 -9.89 -3.53
C VAL A 156 -4.62 -9.72 -3.93
N LEU A 157 -5.54 -9.68 -2.96
CA LEU A 157 -6.98 -9.58 -3.23
C LEU A 157 -7.34 -8.26 -3.92
N VAL A 158 -6.90 -7.13 -3.38
CA VAL A 158 -7.20 -5.80 -3.92
C VAL A 158 -6.58 -5.60 -5.29
N HIS A 159 -5.32 -5.98 -5.47
CA HIS A 159 -4.66 -5.84 -6.77
C HIS A 159 -5.23 -6.78 -7.83
N THR A 160 -5.68 -7.98 -7.43
CA THR A 160 -6.42 -8.87 -8.34
C THR A 160 -7.76 -8.25 -8.72
N GLY A 161 -8.45 -7.61 -7.78
CA GLY A 161 -9.65 -6.79 -8.06
C GLY A 161 -9.37 -5.68 -9.07
N TYR A 162 -8.29 -4.91 -8.89
CA TYR A 162 -7.85 -3.91 -9.87
C TYR A 162 -7.56 -4.52 -11.25
N ALA A 163 -6.90 -5.68 -11.30
CA ALA A 163 -6.56 -6.35 -12.55
C ALA A 163 -7.81 -6.87 -13.28
N LEU A 164 -8.79 -7.43 -12.55
CA LEU A 164 -10.07 -7.87 -13.11
C LEU A 164 -10.91 -6.68 -13.60
N MET A 165 -10.99 -5.60 -12.81
CA MET A 165 -11.66 -4.36 -13.21
C MET A 165 -11.00 -3.71 -14.42
N ALA A 166 -9.67 -3.73 -14.53
CA ALA A 166 -8.97 -3.23 -15.70
C ALA A 166 -9.35 -3.98 -16.98
N ASN A 167 -9.65 -5.28 -16.86
CA ASN A 167 -10.04 -6.12 -17.99
C ASN A 167 -11.51 -5.92 -18.37
N GLY A 168 -12.42 -5.80 -17.40
CA GLY A 168 -13.86 -5.63 -17.63
C GLY A 168 -14.34 -4.18 -17.85
N ALA A 169 -13.65 -3.20 -17.27
CA ALA A 169 -14.01 -1.77 -17.32
C ALA A 169 -12.98 -0.93 -18.09
N ARG A 170 -12.19 -1.56 -18.97
CA ARG A 170 -11.12 -0.93 -19.77
C ARG A 170 -11.56 0.39 -20.42
N GLY A 171 -12.75 0.40 -21.04
CA GLY A 171 -13.30 1.58 -21.70
C GLY A 171 -13.65 2.72 -20.73
N TRP A 172 -14.13 2.41 -19.52
CA TRP A 172 -14.55 3.42 -18.54
C TRP A 172 -13.38 3.97 -17.70
N LEU A 173 -12.43 3.13 -17.30
CA LEU A 173 -11.24 3.54 -16.52
C LEU A 173 -10.31 4.46 -17.32
N LEU A 174 -10.29 4.33 -18.64
CA LEU A 174 -9.54 5.23 -19.53
C LEU A 174 -10.22 6.60 -19.72
N THR A 175 -11.43 6.80 -19.21
CA THR A 175 -12.09 8.10 -19.23
C THR A 175 -11.61 9.02 -18.11
N ASN A 176 -11.62 10.33 -18.36
CA ASN A 176 -11.32 11.35 -17.35
C ASN A 176 -12.27 11.26 -16.13
N ARG A 177 -13.49 10.74 -16.30
CA ARG A 177 -14.50 10.60 -15.23
C ARG A 177 -14.15 9.44 -14.30
N GLY A 178 -13.78 8.27 -14.85
CA GLY A 178 -13.37 7.11 -14.06
C GLY A 178 -12.12 7.39 -13.23
N ALA A 179 -11.08 7.96 -13.85
CA ALA A 179 -9.85 8.34 -13.15
C ALA A 179 -10.09 9.34 -12.00
N ARG A 180 -10.99 10.32 -12.20
CA ARG A 180 -11.31 11.36 -11.21
C ARG A 180 -12.11 10.83 -10.01
N ILE A 181 -13.01 9.87 -10.22
CA ILE A 181 -13.79 9.24 -9.13
C ILE A 181 -12.86 8.40 -8.24
N VAL A 182 -12.01 7.57 -8.85
CA VAL A 182 -11.03 6.75 -8.12
C VAL A 182 -10.05 7.64 -7.33
N GLY A 183 -9.55 8.73 -7.93
CA GLY A 183 -8.69 9.70 -7.26
C GLY A 183 -9.36 10.38 -6.06
N LYS A 184 -10.62 10.82 -6.19
CA LYS A 184 -11.37 11.48 -5.11
C LYS A 184 -11.64 10.55 -3.92
N LEU A 185 -12.16 9.34 -4.17
CA LEU A 185 -12.47 8.37 -3.10
C LEU A 185 -11.22 7.99 -2.30
N SER A 186 -10.10 7.85 -2.99
CA SER A 186 -8.81 7.53 -2.37
C SER A 186 -8.24 8.71 -1.58
N GLY A 187 -8.43 9.94 -2.08
CA GLY A 187 -8.03 11.16 -1.39
C GLY A 187 -8.77 11.39 -0.07
N ILE A 188 -10.11 11.18 -0.04
CA ILE A 188 -10.93 11.29 1.18
C ILE A 188 -10.43 10.32 2.25
N THR A 189 -10.24 9.07 1.85
CA THR A 189 -9.78 8.00 2.73
C THR A 189 -8.47 8.35 3.43
N PHE A 190 -7.48 8.84 2.69
CA PHE A 190 -6.20 9.23 3.26
C PHE A 190 -6.26 10.47 4.15
N PHE A 191 -7.10 11.44 3.79
CA PHE A 191 -7.29 12.65 4.60
C PHE A 191 -7.88 12.29 5.97
N CYS A 192 -8.93 11.47 6.00
CA CYS A 192 -9.51 10.96 7.24
C CYS A 192 -8.49 10.19 8.08
N PHE A 193 -7.55 9.46 7.47
CA PHE A 193 -6.52 8.75 8.23
C PHE A 193 -5.43 9.60 8.82
N GLY A 194 -4.95 10.60 8.08
CA GLY A 194 -3.99 11.54 8.65
C GLY A 194 -4.56 12.23 9.89
N VAL A 195 -5.85 12.57 9.85
CA VAL A 195 -6.59 13.11 11.00
C VAL A 195 -6.72 12.08 12.12
N LEU A 196 -7.19 10.85 11.82
CA LEU A 196 -7.35 9.79 12.82
C LEU A 196 -6.02 9.43 13.51
N MET A 197 -4.95 9.22 12.74
CA MET A 197 -3.62 8.90 13.24
C MET A 197 -3.01 10.03 14.07
N ALA A 198 -3.28 11.29 13.71
CA ALA A 198 -2.90 12.44 14.52
C ALA A 198 -3.70 12.50 15.83
N SER A 199 -4.99 12.12 15.80
CA SER A 199 -5.89 12.15 16.96
C SER A 199 -5.73 11.00 17.95
N THR A 200 -5.12 9.88 17.55
CA THR A 200 -4.87 8.75 18.47
C THR A 200 -3.79 9.15 19.48
N SER A 201 -4.17 9.38 20.73
CA SER A 201 -3.24 9.48 21.87
C SER A 201 -2.94 8.08 22.40
N LYS A 202 -1.66 7.80 22.67
CA LYS A 202 -1.30 6.88 23.75
C LYS A 202 -1.27 7.69 25.04
#